data_AF-A0A0C3ALE3-F1
#
_entry.id   AF-A0A0C3ALE3-F1
#
_cell.length_a   1.000
_cell.length_b   1.000
_cell.length_c   1.000
_cell.angle_alpha   90.00
_cell.angle_beta   90.00
_cell.angle_gamma   90.00
#
_symmetry.space_group_name_H-M   'P 1'
#
loop_
_entity.id
_entity.type
_entity.pdbx_description
1 polymer ?
#
loop_
_entity_poly.entity_id
_entity_poly.type
_entity_poly.pdbx_seq_one_letter_code
_entity_poly.pdbx_strand_id
1 'polypeptide(L)'
;MASSKRANQQRLATKKYLSNPEVRAKQNVKACERAARNRKKKKDAFHTLSNYRGSSPTSTSSPLLQPAALSVPSETSPSDTYDHPNDIAYNLRQLRIQVVNWQYGWGAENLWESEFNNQLSAAREEGQDAIDHFFHNCETHAMQGRDILKDLKFVASVLCNSTPDEIRDLFFQGYDMAIGVASEVKFFEVKLDEYAPAIPMTKLSDICHYSGM
;
A
#
# COMPACT_ATOMS: atom_id res chain seq x y z
N MET A 1 -39.12 -10.00 -15.21
CA MET A 1 -38.67 -8.59 -15.38
C MET A 1 -38.58 -7.75 -14.08
N ALA A 2 -39.14 -8.16 -12.93
CA ALA A 2 -39.08 -7.35 -11.70
C ALA A 2 -37.70 -7.30 -11.00
N SER A 3 -36.87 -8.34 -11.13
CA SER A 3 -35.56 -8.44 -10.45
C SER A 3 -34.54 -7.38 -10.90
N SER A 4 -34.52 -7.07 -12.20
CA SER A 4 -33.58 -6.09 -12.79
C SER A 4 -33.80 -4.66 -12.28
N LYS A 5 -35.06 -4.26 -12.04
CA LYS A 5 -35.38 -2.93 -11.49
C LYS A 5 -34.86 -2.75 -10.06
N ARG A 6 -34.94 -3.80 -9.23
CA ARG A 6 -34.50 -3.76 -7.82
C ARG A 6 -32.97 -3.66 -7.70
N ALA A 7 -32.24 -4.42 -8.52
CA ALA A 7 -30.79 -4.35 -8.58
C ALA A 7 -30.29 -2.96 -9.05
N ASN A 8 -30.98 -2.37 -10.03
CA ASN A 8 -30.62 -1.05 -10.53
C ASN A 8 -30.92 0.06 -9.50
N GLN A 9 -32.01 -0.05 -8.74
CA GLN A 9 -32.32 0.86 -7.63
C GLN A 9 -31.30 0.76 -6.49
N GLN A 10 -30.87 -0.44 -6.12
CA GLN A 10 -29.78 -0.62 -5.14
C GLN A 10 -28.48 0.03 -5.62
N ARG A 11 -28.09 -0.20 -6.88
CA ARG A 11 -26.88 0.41 -7.45
C ARG A 11 -26.93 1.94 -7.44
N LEU A 12 -28.08 2.53 -7.80
CA LEU A 12 -28.28 3.99 -7.77
C LEU A 12 -28.26 4.54 -6.33
N ALA A 13 -28.87 3.82 -5.38
CA ALA A 13 -28.84 4.19 -3.97
C ALA A 13 -27.41 4.14 -3.39
N THR A 14 -26.64 3.09 -3.70
CA THR A 14 -25.23 2.98 -3.32
C THR A 14 -24.40 4.10 -3.95
N LYS A 15 -24.61 4.39 -5.24
CA LYS A 15 -23.89 5.48 -5.93
C LYS A 15 -24.20 6.83 -5.30
N LYS A 16 -25.47 7.10 -4.96
CA LYS A 16 -25.91 8.33 -4.28
C LYS A 16 -25.36 8.44 -2.85
N TYR A 17 -25.27 7.33 -2.13
CA TYR A 17 -24.72 7.28 -0.78
C TYR A 17 -23.21 7.54 -0.78
N LEU A 18 -22.47 6.95 -1.72
CA LEU A 18 -21.02 7.12 -1.87
C LEU A 18 -20.62 8.46 -2.49
N SER A 19 -21.52 9.14 -3.21
CA SER A 19 -21.27 10.49 -3.72
C SER A 19 -21.36 11.57 -2.64
N ASN A 20 -21.81 11.25 -1.42
CA ASN A 20 -21.79 12.19 -0.31
C ASN A 20 -20.35 12.31 0.27
N PRO A 21 -19.72 13.50 0.23
CA PRO A 21 -18.35 13.69 0.69
C PRO A 21 -18.14 13.36 2.18
N GLU A 22 -19.13 13.59 3.05
CA GLU A 22 -19.03 13.25 4.47
C GLU A 22 -19.03 11.73 4.71
N VAL A 23 -19.83 11.00 3.93
CA VAL A 23 -19.89 9.53 4.00
C VAL A 23 -18.57 8.94 3.53
N ARG A 24 -18.02 9.48 2.44
CA ARG A 24 -16.72 9.07 1.91
C ARG A 24 -15.59 9.35 2.90
N ALA A 25 -15.57 10.52 3.53
CA ALA A 25 -14.59 10.86 4.57
C ALA A 25 -14.67 9.89 5.76
N LYS A 26 -15.87 9.61 6.28
CA LYS A 26 -16.07 8.64 7.37
C LYS A 26 -15.64 7.22 7.00
N GLN A 27 -15.88 6.80 5.76
CA GLN A 27 -15.43 5.49 5.27
C GLN A 27 -13.91 5.43 5.12
N ASN A 28 -13.28 6.50 4.65
CA ASN A 28 -11.83 6.61 4.57
C ASN A 28 -11.20 6.52 5.96
N VAL A 29 -11.70 7.26 6.96
CA VAL A 29 -11.21 7.15 8.35
C VAL A 29 -11.32 5.72 8.86
N LYS A 30 -12.46 5.05 8.66
CA LYS A 30 -12.63 3.63 9.04
C LYS A 30 -11.72 2.68 8.26
N ALA A 31 -11.40 2.98 7.01
CA ALA A 31 -10.43 2.21 6.22
C ALA A 31 -9.01 2.40 6.77
N CYS A 32 -8.62 3.64 7.08
CA CYS A 32 -7.34 3.98 7.71
C CYS A 32 -7.18 3.26 9.07
N GLU A 33 -8.20 3.29 9.93
CA GLU A 33 -8.17 2.57 11.22
C GLU A 33 -8.01 1.05 11.05
N ARG A 34 -8.58 0.46 10.00
CA ARG A 34 -8.41 -0.97 9.69
C ARG A 34 -7.00 -1.25 9.19
N ALA A 35 -6.46 -0.39 8.34
CA ALA A 35 -5.09 -0.49 7.86
C ALA A 35 -4.09 -0.37 9.02
N ALA A 36 -4.26 0.62 9.91
CA ALA A 36 -3.43 0.78 11.11
C ALA A 36 -3.49 -0.45 12.03
N ARG A 37 -4.68 -1.02 12.26
CA ARG A 37 -4.83 -2.27 13.02
C ARG A 37 -4.12 -3.45 12.36
N ASN A 38 -4.18 -3.57 11.03
CA ASN A 38 -3.48 -4.61 10.30
C ASN A 38 -1.96 -4.45 10.35
N ARG A 39 -1.44 -3.20 10.26
CA ARG A 39 -0.01 -2.90 10.45
C ARG A 39 0.45 -3.32 11.84
N LYS A 40 -0.31 -2.99 12.89
CA LYS A 40 -0.02 -3.40 14.27
C LYS A 40 0.01 -4.93 14.42
N LYS A 41 -1.03 -5.63 13.93
CA LYS A 41 -1.07 -7.10 13.95
C LYS A 41 0.12 -7.75 13.23
N LYS A 42 0.54 -7.19 12.09
CA LYS A 42 1.70 -7.70 11.34
C LYS A 42 3.01 -7.47 12.12
N LYS A 43 3.14 -6.32 12.79
CA LYS A 43 4.28 -6.00 13.68
C LYS A 43 4.34 -6.97 14.88
N ASP A 44 3.20 -7.24 15.50
CA ASP A 44 3.08 -8.18 16.63
C ASP A 44 3.39 -9.63 16.19
N ALA A 45 2.93 -10.04 15.01
CA ALA A 45 3.24 -11.36 14.43
C ALA A 45 4.72 -11.52 14.11
N PHE A 46 5.36 -10.46 13.58
CA PHE A 46 6.80 -10.46 13.31
C PHE A 46 7.62 -10.55 14.61
N HIS A 47 7.22 -9.81 15.64
CA HIS A 47 7.85 -9.90 16.97
C HIS A 47 7.65 -11.28 17.62
N THR A 48 6.49 -11.91 17.41
CA THR A 48 6.21 -13.27 17.90
C THR A 48 7.07 -14.32 17.20
N LEU A 49 7.28 -14.22 15.88
CA LEU A 49 8.13 -15.14 15.12
C LEU A 49 9.64 -14.93 15.39
N SER A 50 10.05 -13.70 15.70
CA SER A 50 11.43 -13.40 16.12
C SER A 50 11.83 -14.12 17.41
N ASN A 51 10.88 -14.43 18.29
CA ASN A 51 11.15 -15.14 19.55
C ASN A 51 11.21 -16.67 19.42
N TYR A 52 10.95 -17.25 18.24
CA TYR A 52 10.95 -18.70 18.01
C TYR A 52 12.15 -19.21 17.20
N ARG A 53 13.14 -18.36 16.87
CA ARG A 53 14.34 -18.78 16.13
C ARG A 53 15.39 -19.41 17.07
N GLY A 54 15.00 -20.48 17.76
CA GLY A 54 15.85 -21.14 18.76
C GLY A 54 15.57 -22.62 19.01
N SER A 55 14.75 -23.32 18.21
CA SER A 55 14.61 -24.78 18.35
C SER A 55 14.23 -25.45 17.03
N SER A 56 15.08 -26.38 16.60
CA SER A 56 14.90 -27.25 15.42
C SER A 56 13.85 -28.35 15.66
N PRO A 57 13.35 -29.01 14.59
CA PRO A 57 12.08 -29.73 14.60
C PRO A 57 12.25 -31.23 14.92
N THR A 58 11.23 -31.82 15.55
CA THR A 58 11.09 -33.28 15.67
C THR A 58 9.82 -33.75 14.98
N SER A 59 10.04 -34.64 14.00
CA SER A 59 9.10 -35.47 13.28
C SER A 59 8.22 -36.33 14.19
N THR A 60 6.96 -36.58 13.82
CA THR A 60 6.20 -37.80 14.21
C THR A 60 5.12 -38.10 13.17
N SER A 61 4.99 -39.39 12.84
CA SER A 61 4.29 -40.02 11.72
C SER A 61 2.82 -40.42 11.98
N SER A 62 1.98 -40.35 10.93
CA SER A 62 0.93 -41.33 10.48
C SER A 62 -0.25 -41.74 11.41
N PRO A 63 -1.33 -42.43 10.93
CA PRO A 63 -1.93 -42.59 9.58
C PRO A 63 -3.50 -42.58 9.51
N LEU A 64 -4.02 -42.64 8.26
CA LEU A 64 -5.27 -43.27 7.74
C LEU A 64 -6.67 -42.93 8.30
N LEU A 65 -7.61 -42.58 7.40
CA LEU A 65 -8.81 -43.38 7.02
C LEU A 65 -9.68 -42.65 5.98
N GLN A 66 -9.83 -43.25 4.79
CA GLN A 66 -10.93 -43.00 3.84
C GLN A 66 -12.16 -43.84 4.23
N PRO A 67 -13.36 -43.50 3.73
CA PRO A 67 -13.94 -44.36 2.69
C PRO A 67 -14.75 -43.65 1.57
N ALA A 68 -14.54 -44.16 0.35
CA ALA A 68 -15.44 -44.44 -0.78
C ALA A 68 -16.67 -43.55 -1.13
N ALA A 69 -16.54 -42.88 -2.28
CA ALA A 69 -17.39 -42.89 -3.48
C ALA A 69 -18.93 -42.72 -3.38
N LEU A 70 -19.42 -41.63 -3.99
CA LEU A 70 -20.65 -41.61 -4.80
C LEU A 70 -20.49 -40.60 -5.95
N SER A 71 -20.58 -41.13 -7.18
CA SER A 71 -20.45 -40.41 -8.45
C SER A 71 -21.68 -39.54 -8.74
N VAL A 72 -21.45 -38.27 -9.09
CA VAL A 72 -22.43 -37.37 -9.72
C VAL A 72 -21.76 -36.80 -10.97
N PRO A 73 -22.40 -36.84 -12.17
CA PRO A 73 -21.82 -36.24 -13.36
C PRO A 73 -22.06 -34.74 -13.32
N SER A 74 -21.03 -33.95 -12.99
CA SER A 74 -21.07 -32.50 -13.16
C SER A 74 -20.59 -32.15 -14.55
N GLU A 75 -21.56 -31.78 -15.39
CA GLU A 75 -21.35 -31.04 -16.63
C GLU A 75 -20.61 -29.73 -16.36
N THR A 76 -19.70 -29.39 -17.28
CA THR A 76 -19.05 -28.09 -17.45
C THR A 76 -18.21 -27.58 -16.28
N SER A 77 -16.93 -27.98 -16.28
CA SER A 77 -15.85 -27.19 -15.68
C SER A 77 -15.92 -25.75 -16.18
N PRO A 78 -16.02 -24.74 -15.29
CA PRO A 78 -15.48 -23.43 -15.61
C PRO A 78 -13.97 -23.63 -15.77
N SER A 79 -13.41 -23.12 -16.84
CA SER A 79 -11.96 -23.01 -17.02
C SER A 79 -11.39 -22.35 -15.77
N ASP A 80 -10.77 -23.15 -14.90
CA ASP A 80 -9.85 -22.68 -13.88
C ASP A 80 -8.68 -22.05 -14.62
N THR A 81 -8.79 -20.77 -14.94
CA THR A 81 -7.66 -19.94 -15.31
C THR A 81 -6.75 -19.94 -14.09
N TYR A 82 -5.76 -20.83 -14.11
CA TYR A 82 -4.70 -20.84 -13.13
C TYR A 82 -4.11 -19.44 -13.09
N ASP A 83 -4.34 -18.71 -11.99
CA ASP A 83 -3.69 -17.45 -11.62
C ASP A 83 -2.18 -17.71 -11.60
N HIS A 84 -1.54 -17.59 -12.75
CA HIS A 84 -0.11 -17.84 -12.87
C HIS A 84 0.60 -16.63 -12.25
N PRO A 85 1.57 -16.82 -11.33
CA PRO A 85 2.34 -15.73 -10.73
C PRO A 85 3.12 -14.84 -11.73
N ASN A 86 3.11 -15.19 -13.01
CA ASN A 86 3.72 -14.43 -14.11
C ASN A 86 2.69 -13.61 -14.92
N ASP A 87 1.43 -13.54 -14.50
CA ASP A 87 0.43 -12.68 -15.11
C ASP A 87 0.57 -11.22 -14.60
N ILE A 88 0.71 -10.28 -15.53
CA ILE A 88 0.80 -8.85 -15.26
C ILE A 88 -0.47 -8.35 -14.56
N ALA A 89 -1.64 -8.85 -14.96
CA ALA A 89 -2.90 -8.41 -14.36
C ALA A 89 -2.98 -8.81 -12.88
N TYR A 90 -2.57 -10.04 -12.56
CA TYR A 90 -2.45 -10.52 -11.18
C TYR A 90 -1.48 -9.65 -10.37
N ASN A 91 -0.28 -9.41 -10.90
CA ASN A 91 0.75 -8.64 -10.21
C ASN A 91 0.35 -7.16 -9.98
N LEU A 92 -0.26 -6.50 -10.98
CA LEU A 92 -0.82 -5.15 -10.82
C LEU A 92 -1.93 -5.10 -9.78
N ARG A 93 -2.77 -6.15 -9.68
CA ARG A 93 -3.80 -6.24 -8.66
C ARG A 93 -3.20 -6.34 -7.26
N GLN A 94 -2.15 -7.15 -7.06
CA GLN A 94 -1.47 -7.23 -5.77
C GLN A 94 -0.82 -5.89 -5.39
N LEU A 95 -0.15 -5.24 -6.36
CA LEU A 95 0.43 -3.91 -6.15
C LEU A 95 -0.61 -2.87 -5.79
N ARG A 96 -1.79 -2.89 -6.41
CA ARG A 96 -2.89 -1.99 -6.02
C ARG A 96 -3.28 -2.15 -4.56
N ILE A 97 -3.40 -3.39 -4.08
CA ILE A 97 -3.70 -3.68 -2.68
C ILE A 97 -2.58 -3.15 -1.78
N GLN A 98 -1.32 -3.35 -2.19
CA GLN A 98 -0.16 -2.85 -1.45
C GLN A 98 -0.15 -1.32 -1.38
N VAL A 99 -0.39 -0.62 -2.50
CA VAL A 99 -0.47 0.84 -2.57
C VAL A 99 -1.57 1.36 -1.65
N VAL A 100 -2.79 0.82 -1.75
CA VAL A 100 -3.92 1.24 -0.90
C VAL A 100 -3.61 1.04 0.59
N ASN A 101 -2.91 -0.04 0.95
CA ASN A 101 -2.51 -0.29 2.33
C ASN A 101 -1.32 0.56 2.79
N TRP A 102 -0.48 1.00 1.85
CA TRP A 102 0.71 1.80 2.10
C TRP A 102 0.37 3.28 2.28
N GLN A 103 -0.48 3.86 1.41
CA GLN A 103 -0.88 5.26 1.43
C GLN A 103 -1.09 5.82 2.84
N TYR A 104 -0.54 7.01 3.09
CA TYR A 104 -0.56 7.62 4.42
C TYR A 104 -1.97 8.02 4.86
N GLY A 105 -2.84 8.34 3.90
CA GLY A 105 -4.26 8.58 4.14
C GLY A 105 -4.64 10.04 4.40
N TRP A 106 -3.78 11.00 4.03
CA TRP A 106 -4.03 12.45 4.12
C TRP A 106 -4.98 13.01 3.06
N GLY A 107 -5.51 12.15 2.19
CA GLY A 107 -6.41 12.57 1.12
C GLY A 107 -5.66 13.10 -0.09
N ALA A 108 -6.21 14.12 -0.72
CA ALA A 108 -5.67 14.69 -1.95
C ALA A 108 -4.34 15.42 -1.71
N GLU A 109 -3.49 15.48 -2.73
CA GLU A 109 -2.13 16.04 -2.67
C GLU A 109 -2.07 17.48 -2.14
N ASN A 110 -3.06 18.30 -2.48
CA ASN A 110 -3.16 19.68 -2.00
C ASN A 110 -3.39 19.81 -0.48
N LEU A 111 -3.67 18.71 0.23
CA LEU A 111 -3.86 18.67 1.68
C LEU A 111 -2.61 18.16 2.43
N TRP A 112 -1.64 17.57 1.72
CA TRP A 112 -0.51 16.91 2.36
C TRP A 112 0.33 17.86 3.20
N GLU A 113 0.58 19.08 2.71
CA GLU A 113 1.33 20.10 3.46
C GLU A 113 0.65 20.45 4.79
N SER A 114 -0.65 20.71 4.78
CA SER A 114 -1.39 21.02 6.00
C SER A 114 -1.41 19.85 6.98
N GLU A 115 -1.63 18.63 6.50
CA GLU A 115 -1.68 17.44 7.35
C GLU A 115 -0.31 17.09 7.95
N PHE A 116 0.76 17.22 7.17
CA PHE A 116 2.13 17.06 7.65
C PHE A 116 2.41 18.03 8.81
N ASN A 117 2.10 19.32 8.60
CA ASN A 117 2.33 20.35 9.62
C ASN A 117 1.47 20.13 10.87
N ASN A 118 0.23 19.67 10.72
CA ASN A 118 -0.63 19.32 11.85
C ASN A 118 -0.01 18.18 12.68
N GLN A 119 0.47 17.10 12.05
CA GLN A 119 1.09 15.99 12.76
C GLN A 119 2.43 16.36 13.40
N LEU A 120 3.24 17.16 12.70
CA LEU A 120 4.49 17.67 13.26
C LEU A 120 4.25 18.60 14.45
N SER A 121 3.22 19.46 14.39
CA SER A 121 2.83 20.31 15.52
C SER A 121 2.42 19.48 16.73
N ALA A 122 1.59 18.45 16.52
CA ALA A 122 1.20 17.53 17.60
C ALA A 122 2.42 16.80 18.21
N ALA A 123 3.34 16.31 17.38
CA ALA A 123 4.57 15.69 17.86
C ALA A 123 5.46 16.68 18.65
N ARG A 124 5.50 17.95 18.25
CA ARG A 124 6.24 19.00 18.99
C ARG A 124 5.63 19.28 20.36
N GLU A 125 4.30 19.23 20.48
CA GLU A 125 3.62 19.38 21.77
C GLU A 125 3.91 18.20 22.71
N GLU A 126 4.14 17.00 22.16
CA GLU A 126 4.50 15.79 22.93
C GLU A 126 5.98 15.71 23.32
N GLY A 127 6.87 16.39 22.59
CA GLY A 127 8.30 16.50 22.91
C GLY A 127 9.23 15.79 21.93
N GLN A 128 10.53 15.79 22.22
CA GLN A 128 11.57 15.39 21.26
C GLN A 128 11.42 13.94 20.79
N ASP A 129 11.15 12.99 21.68
CA ASP A 129 10.99 11.57 21.31
C ASP A 129 9.85 11.36 20.31
N ALA A 130 8.76 12.12 20.42
CA ALA A 130 7.64 12.07 19.49
C ALA A 130 8.00 12.66 18.12
N ILE A 131 8.78 13.75 18.10
CA ILE A 131 9.32 14.34 16.87
C ILE A 131 10.22 13.33 16.15
N ASP A 132 11.17 12.71 16.86
CA ASP A 132 12.10 11.74 16.29
C ASP A 132 11.34 10.52 15.73
N HIS A 133 10.34 10.03 16.48
CA HIS A 133 9.48 8.95 16.02
C HIS A 133 8.65 9.34 14.79
N PHE A 134 8.13 10.57 14.72
CA PHE A 134 7.41 11.08 13.55
C PHE A 134 8.29 11.08 12.30
N PHE A 135 9.50 11.66 12.37
CA PHE A 135 10.41 11.68 11.24
C PHE A 135 10.88 10.28 10.83
N HIS A 136 11.14 9.39 11.79
CA HIS A 136 11.45 7.99 11.49
C HIS A 136 10.32 7.26 10.75
N ASN A 137 9.06 7.56 11.09
CA ASN A 137 7.91 7.03 10.36
C ASN A 137 7.82 7.60 8.95
N CYS A 138 8.07 8.89 8.75
CA CYS A 138 8.13 9.51 7.42
C CYS A 138 9.21 8.86 6.56
N GLU A 139 10.41 8.64 7.10
CA GLU A 139 11.51 7.98 6.39
C GLU A 139 11.14 6.54 5.99
N THR A 140 10.61 5.78 6.95
CA THR A 140 10.16 4.40 6.73
C THR A 140 9.07 4.35 5.66
N HIS A 141 8.13 5.29 5.68
CA HIS A 141 7.04 5.38 4.69
C HIS A 141 7.58 5.67 3.28
N ALA A 142 8.51 6.62 3.15
CA ALA A 142 9.17 6.94 1.89
C ALA A 142 9.97 5.74 1.35
N MET A 143 10.71 5.03 2.22
CA MET A 143 11.42 3.80 1.85
C MET A 143 10.48 2.72 1.31
N GLN A 144 9.37 2.44 2.01
CA GLN A 144 8.38 1.46 1.57
C GLN A 144 7.77 1.83 0.21
N GLY A 145 7.50 3.13 -0.02
CA GLY A 145 7.01 3.61 -1.30
C GLY A 145 8.04 3.43 -2.43
N ARG A 146 9.33 3.65 -2.15
CA ARG A 146 10.41 3.36 -3.11
C ARG A 146 10.47 1.88 -3.49
N ASP A 147 10.23 0.98 -2.55
CA ASP A 147 10.19 -0.46 -2.85
C ASP A 147 8.98 -0.81 -3.73
N ILE A 148 7.79 -0.22 -3.46
CA ILE A 148 6.62 -0.35 -4.34
C ILE A 148 6.93 0.14 -5.77
N LEU A 149 7.64 1.26 -5.92
CA LEU A 149 8.04 1.78 -7.24
C LEU A 149 8.99 0.82 -7.98
N LYS A 150 9.91 0.15 -7.27
CA LYS A 150 10.76 -0.88 -7.87
C LYS A 150 9.93 -2.07 -8.34
N ASP A 151 8.95 -2.50 -7.56
CA ASP A 151 8.06 -3.61 -7.92
C ASP A 151 7.20 -3.24 -9.14
N LEU A 152 6.65 -2.01 -9.19
CA LEU A 152 5.92 -1.49 -10.36
C LEU A 152 6.78 -1.50 -11.63
N LYS A 153 8.06 -1.09 -11.52
CA LYS A 153 9.01 -1.15 -12.64
C LYS A 153 9.23 -2.58 -13.13
N PHE A 154 9.33 -3.54 -12.21
CA PHE A 154 9.51 -4.95 -12.57
C PHE A 154 8.27 -5.52 -13.28
N VAL A 155 7.07 -5.18 -12.81
CA VAL A 155 5.81 -5.64 -13.46
C VAL A 155 5.69 -5.12 -14.89
N ALA A 156 6.12 -3.88 -15.16
CA ALA A 156 6.16 -3.35 -16.52
C ALA A 156 7.12 -4.09 -17.47
N SER A 157 8.06 -4.88 -16.93
CA SER A 157 9.03 -5.66 -17.73
C SER A 157 8.57 -7.08 -18.06
N VAL A 158 7.46 -7.54 -17.47
CA VAL A 158 6.91 -8.88 -17.72
C VAL A 158 6.24 -8.91 -19.10
N LEU A 159 6.37 -10.03 -19.81
CA LEU A 159 5.73 -10.25 -21.10
C LEU A 159 4.20 -10.40 -20.94
N CYS A 160 3.45 -9.64 -21.72
CA CYS A 160 1.99 -9.66 -21.71
C CYS A 160 1.45 -10.42 -22.92
N ASN A 161 0.79 -11.56 -22.70
CA ASN A 161 0.10 -12.31 -23.75
C ASN A 161 -1.38 -11.90 -23.84
N SER A 162 -1.64 -10.59 -23.82
CA SER A 162 -2.99 -10.01 -23.82
C SER A 162 -3.28 -9.23 -25.08
N THR A 163 -4.54 -8.83 -25.27
CA THR A 163 -4.93 -7.99 -26.40
C THR A 163 -4.33 -6.57 -26.28
N PRO A 164 -4.14 -5.83 -27.38
CA PRO A 164 -3.60 -4.47 -27.33
C PRO A 164 -4.40 -3.51 -26.43
N ASP A 165 -5.73 -3.65 -26.39
CA ASP A 165 -6.59 -2.82 -25.54
C ASP A 165 -6.40 -3.14 -24.05
N GLU A 166 -6.25 -4.41 -23.68
CA GLU A 166 -5.95 -4.83 -22.30
C GLU A 166 -4.57 -4.37 -21.86
N ILE A 167 -3.55 -4.50 -22.73
CA ILE A 167 -2.20 -4.00 -22.45
C ILE A 167 -2.23 -2.49 -22.17
N ARG A 168 -2.97 -1.73 -23.00
CA ARG A 168 -3.12 -0.28 -22.81
C ARG A 168 -3.80 0.06 -21.48
N ASP A 169 -4.86 -0.65 -21.12
CA ASP A 169 -5.57 -0.46 -19.85
C ASP A 169 -4.67 -0.78 -18.65
N LEU A 170 -3.97 -1.92 -18.67
CA LEU A 170 -3.01 -2.31 -17.64
C LEU A 170 -1.87 -1.30 -17.51
N PHE A 171 -1.37 -0.77 -18.63
CA PHE A 171 -0.34 0.27 -18.63
C PHE A 171 -0.81 1.54 -17.93
N PHE A 172 -2.00 2.07 -18.27
CA PHE A 172 -2.53 3.26 -17.62
C PHE A 172 -2.76 3.05 -16.12
N GLN A 173 -3.26 1.88 -15.72
CA GLN A 173 -3.41 1.54 -14.32
C GLN A 173 -2.06 1.51 -13.58
N GLY A 174 -1.03 0.90 -14.19
CA GLY A 174 0.33 0.90 -13.64
C GLY A 174 0.93 2.29 -13.54
N TYR A 175 0.74 3.11 -14.58
CA TYR A 175 1.23 4.48 -14.65
C TYR A 175 0.58 5.38 -13.58
N ASP A 176 -0.75 5.34 -13.44
CA ASP A 176 -1.47 6.12 -12.42
C ASP A 176 -1.02 5.74 -11.00
N MET A 177 -0.80 4.44 -10.75
CA MET A 177 -0.23 4.00 -9.47
C MET A 177 1.19 4.51 -9.27
N ALA A 178 2.04 4.44 -10.29
CA ALA A 178 3.41 4.93 -10.21
C ALA A 178 3.46 6.44 -9.92
N ILE A 179 2.61 7.24 -10.57
CA ILE A 179 2.51 8.67 -10.31
C ILE A 179 2.06 8.93 -8.88
N GLY A 180 1.01 8.27 -8.40
CA GLY A 180 0.50 8.47 -7.04
C GLY A 180 1.50 8.07 -5.95
N VAL A 181 2.22 6.96 -6.14
CA VAL A 181 3.26 6.53 -5.20
C VAL A 181 4.46 7.48 -5.27
N ALA A 182 4.90 7.86 -6.48
CA ALA A 182 6.06 8.73 -6.65
C ALA A 182 5.83 10.13 -6.08
N SER A 183 4.65 10.72 -6.26
CA SER A 183 4.35 12.04 -5.69
C SER A 183 4.34 12.00 -4.16
N GLU A 184 3.71 10.98 -3.55
CA GLU A 184 3.66 10.84 -2.10
C GLU A 184 5.05 10.55 -1.51
N VAL A 185 5.83 9.65 -2.12
CA VAL A 185 7.24 9.42 -1.72
C VAL A 185 8.03 10.73 -1.82
N LYS A 186 7.91 11.45 -2.93
CA LYS A 186 8.67 12.67 -3.15
C LYS A 186 8.32 13.76 -2.14
N PHE A 187 7.04 13.87 -1.77
CA PHE A 187 6.61 14.78 -0.72
C PHE A 187 7.33 14.49 0.60
N PHE A 188 7.34 13.23 1.05
CA PHE A 188 8.03 12.87 2.29
C PHE A 188 9.56 13.06 2.21
N GLU A 189 10.19 12.71 1.09
CA GLU A 189 11.63 12.94 0.88
C GLU A 189 11.99 14.42 0.98
N VAL A 190 11.20 15.30 0.35
CA VAL A 190 11.42 16.75 0.40
C VAL A 190 11.25 17.27 1.82
N LYS A 191 10.23 16.81 2.55
CA LYS A 191 10.02 17.22 3.95
C LYS A 191 11.11 16.73 4.89
N LEU A 192 11.61 15.51 4.68
CA LEU A 192 12.74 14.99 5.47
C LEU A 192 14.00 15.82 5.22
N ASP A 193 14.28 16.20 3.97
CA ASP A 193 15.41 17.07 3.64
C ASP A 193 15.28 18.48 4.23
N GLU A 194 14.05 19.05 4.24
CA GLU A 194 13.75 20.37 4.80
C GLU A 194 13.96 20.43 6.32
N TYR A 195 13.50 19.41 7.06
CA TYR A 195 13.43 19.44 8.53
C TYR A 195 14.51 18.60 9.23
N ALA A 196 15.08 17.61 8.56
CA ALA A 196 16.09 16.70 9.10
C ALA A 196 17.19 16.43 8.06
N PRO A 197 17.89 17.48 7.56
CA PRO A 197 18.90 17.29 6.53
C PRO A 197 20.03 16.39 7.04
N ALA A 198 20.46 15.44 6.20
CA ALA A 198 21.55 14.51 6.52
C ALA A 198 22.88 15.24 6.82
N ILE A 199 23.01 16.49 6.37
CA ILE A 199 24.12 17.38 6.66
C ILE A 199 23.54 18.65 7.29
N PRO A 200 23.90 19.00 8.54
CA PRO A 200 23.49 20.27 9.13
C PRO A 200 23.91 21.43 8.21
N MET A 201 22.96 22.30 7.84
CA MET A 201 23.20 23.50 7.02
C MET A 201 24.34 24.38 7.57
N THR A 202 24.63 24.29 8.87
CA THR A 202 25.75 24.96 9.54
C THR A 202 27.14 24.53 9.06
N LYS A 203 27.28 23.38 8.38
CA LYS A 203 28.55 22.94 7.77
C LYS A 203 28.76 23.41 6.34
N LEU A 204 27.72 23.90 5.66
CA LEU A 204 27.83 24.43 4.30
C LEU A 204 28.32 25.88 4.27
N SER A 205 28.15 26.63 5.37
CA SER A 205 28.71 27.98 5.53
C SER A 205 30.24 28.00 5.61
N ASP A 206 30.89 26.90 5.97
CA ASP A 206 32.36 26.83 6.07
C ASP A 206 33.05 26.67 4.68
N ILE A 207 32.28 26.41 3.62
CA ILE A 207 32.83 26.13 2.28
C ILE A 207 32.87 27.39 1.38
N CYS A 208 32.29 28.52 1.82
CA CYS A 208 32.21 29.76 1.04
C CYS A 208 32.98 30.94 1.63
N HIS A 209 34.11 30.69 2.30
CA HIS A 209 35.15 31.70 2.43
C HIS A 209 36.27 31.43 1.43
N TYR A 210 36.03 31.77 0.16
CA TYR A 210 37.16 32.12 -0.71
C TYR A 210 37.82 33.35 -0.10
N SER A 211 38.91 33.11 0.64
CA SER A 211 39.88 34.14 0.99
C SER A 211 40.49 34.63 -0.32
N GLY A 212 39.95 35.75 -0.82
CA GLY A 212 40.55 36.49 -1.92
C GLY A 212 41.90 37.03 -1.47
N MET A 213 42.96 36.38 -1.93
CA MET A 213 44.25 37.03 -2.20
C MET A 213 44.21 37.65 -3.59
#